data_AF-K2R667-F1
#
_entry.id   AF-K2R667-F1
#
_cell.length_a   1.000
_cell.length_b   1.000
_cell.length_c   1.000
_cell.angle_alpha   90.00
_cell.angle_beta   90.00
_cell.angle_gamma   90.00
#
_symmetry.space_group_name_H-M   'P 1'
#
loop_
_entity.id
_entity.type
_entity.pdbx_description
1 polymer ?
#
loop_
_entity_poly.entity_id
_entity_poly.type
_entity_poly.pdbx_seq_one_letter_code
_entity_poly.pdbx_strand_id
1 'polypeptide(L)'
;MHIFTGFNFTYLDDKDALVDVEQRKVFLRLNGQADTKIGHYESEFFFILKMDEDGKNLEEIVEVLDTETIINILRHYQEQYPLD
;
A
#
# COMPACT_ATOMS: atom_id res chain seq x y z
N MET A 1 -13.62 6.98 -11.29
CA MET A 1 -14.32 6.79 -10.00
C MET A 1 -13.27 6.50 -8.95
N HIS A 2 -12.98 7.46 -8.07
CA HIS A 2 -11.99 7.29 -7.00
C HIS A 2 -12.70 6.71 -5.77
N ILE A 3 -12.35 5.48 -5.39
CA ILE A 3 -12.90 4.80 -4.20
C ILE A 3 -12.18 5.30 -2.94
N PHE A 4 -10.88 5.58 -3.07
CA PHE A 4 -10.00 6.06 -2.01
C PHE A 4 -9.56 7.50 -2.29
N THR A 5 -9.44 8.31 -1.24
CA THR A 5 -8.93 9.68 -1.26
C THR A 5 -8.01 9.93 -0.07
N GLY A 6 -6.96 10.75 -0.26
CA GLY A 6 -6.07 11.14 0.85
C GLY A 6 -5.21 10.00 1.39
N PHE A 7 -4.79 9.07 0.52
CA PHE A 7 -3.99 7.92 0.93
C PHE A 7 -2.65 8.36 1.56
N ASN A 8 -2.36 7.87 2.76
CA ASN A 8 -1.12 8.11 3.48
C ASN A 8 -0.45 6.78 3.87
N PHE A 9 0.86 6.84 4.13
CA PHE A 9 1.61 5.75 4.72
C PHE A 9 2.39 6.23 5.94
N THR A 10 2.44 5.40 6.96
CA THR A 10 3.21 5.63 8.18
C THR A 10 4.01 4.37 8.53
N TYR A 11 5.20 4.55 9.10
CA TYR A 11 5.95 3.44 9.69
C TYR A 11 5.22 2.96 10.95
N LEU A 12 5.20 1.63 11.20
CA LEU A 12 4.64 1.11 12.46
C LEU A 12 5.68 1.18 13.60
N ASP A 13 6.97 1.05 13.29
CA ASP A 13 8.13 1.15 14.19
C ASP A 13 9.42 1.55 13.43
N ASP A 14 10.45 1.99 14.15
CA ASP A 14 11.78 2.39 13.62
C ASP A 14 12.57 1.21 13.00
N LYS A 15 12.10 -0.03 13.17
CA LYS A 15 12.73 -1.26 12.66
C LYS A 15 12.06 -1.85 11.43
N ASP A 16 11.09 -1.15 10.84
CA ASP A 16 10.24 -1.67 9.77
C ASP A 16 10.80 -1.50 8.35
N ALA A 17 12.07 -1.09 8.24
CA ALA A 17 12.78 -1.03 6.98
C ALA A 17 13.96 -2.03 6.98
N LEU A 18 14.04 -2.86 5.94
CA LEU A 18 15.21 -3.70 5.67
C LEU A 18 15.84 -3.28 4.34
N VAL A 19 17.15 -3.09 4.33
CA VAL A 19 17.90 -2.65 3.15
C VAL A 19 18.86 -3.75 2.72
N ASP A 20 18.68 -4.26 1.51
CA ASP A 20 19.63 -5.14 0.82
C ASP A 20 20.40 -4.30 -0.20
N VAL A 21 21.63 -3.91 0.17
CA VAL A 21 22.48 -3.05 -0.65
C VAL A 21 22.97 -3.78 -1.91
N GLU A 22 23.27 -5.07 -1.80
CA GLU A 22 23.79 -5.89 -2.91
C GLU A 22 22.75 -6.03 -4.02
N GLN A 23 21.48 -6.22 -3.64
CA GLN A 23 20.36 -6.30 -4.58
C GLN A 23 19.70 -4.95 -4.88
N ARG A 24 20.14 -3.87 -4.21
CA ARG A 24 19.55 -2.52 -4.27
C ARG A 24 18.05 -2.54 -3.95
N LYS A 25 17.66 -3.30 -2.93
CA LYS A 25 16.26 -3.46 -2.50
C LYS A 25 16.03 -2.87 -1.13
N VAL A 26 14.89 -2.20 -0.98
CA VAL A 26 14.36 -1.75 0.31
C VAL A 26 13.03 -2.44 0.56
N PHE A 27 12.92 -3.16 1.66
CA PHE A 27 11.67 -3.69 2.17
C PHE A 27 11.11 -2.74 3.21
N LEU A 28 9.83 -2.39 3.10
CA LEU A 28 9.13 -1.53 4.04
C LEU A 28 7.86 -2.22 4.53
N ARG A 29 7.64 -2.22 5.83
CA ARG A 29 6.36 -2.54 6.45
C ARG A 29 5.69 -1.23 6.87
N LEU A 30 4.49 -0.96 6.36
CA LEU A 30 3.81 0.33 6.52
C LEU A 30 2.36 0.13 6.92
N ASN A 31 1.83 1.06 7.71
CA ASN A 31 0.39 1.23 7.87
C ASN A 31 -0.11 2.22 6.83
N GLY A 32 -1.09 1.81 6.03
CA GLY A 32 -1.72 2.65 5.01
C GLY A 32 -3.12 3.06 5.42
N GLN A 33 -3.43 4.35 5.37
CA GLN A 33 -4.76 4.87 5.70
C GLN A 33 -5.30 5.75 4.57
N ALA A 34 -6.61 5.75 4.39
CA ALA A 34 -7.30 6.61 3.44
C ALA A 34 -8.76 6.85 3.84
N ASP A 35 -9.35 7.90 3.29
CA ASP A 35 -10.80 8.05 3.30
C ASP A 35 -11.41 7.35 2.09
N THR A 36 -12.55 6.69 2.29
CA THR A 36 -13.33 6.09 1.19
C THR A 36 -14.76 6.56 1.24
N LYS A 37 -15.50 6.35 0.13
CA LYS A 37 -16.94 6.63 0.07
C LYS A 37 -17.77 5.83 1.07
N ILE A 38 -17.25 4.72 1.59
CA ILE A 38 -17.94 3.85 2.54
C ILE A 38 -17.36 3.93 3.96
N GLY A 39 -16.43 4.86 4.22
CA GLY A 39 -15.81 5.05 5.53
C GLY A 39 -14.29 5.07 5.51
N HIS A 40 -13.68 5.08 6.69
CA HIS A 40 -12.23 5.05 6.85
C HIS A 40 -11.65 3.70 6.41
N TYR A 41 -10.56 3.74 5.66
CA TYR A 41 -9.73 2.59 5.30
C TYR A 41 -8.43 2.64 6.07
N GLU A 42 -8.05 1.52 6.66
CA GLU A 42 -6.76 1.28 7.28
C GLU A 42 -6.35 -0.16 6.98
N SER A 43 -5.09 -0.37 6.61
CA SER A 43 -4.55 -1.70 6.31
C SER A 43 -3.03 -1.72 6.39
N GLU A 44 -2.46 -2.90 6.58
CA GLU A 44 -1.03 -3.13 6.56
C GLU A 44 -0.52 -3.41 5.14
N PHE A 45 0.63 -2.83 4.81
CA PHE A 45 1.28 -2.95 3.50
C PHE A 45 2.72 -3.39 3.66
N PHE A 46 3.18 -4.23 2.73
CA PHE A 46 4.60 -4.45 2.52
C PHE A 46 5.02 -3.99 1.13
N PHE A 47 6.05 -3.17 1.06
CA PHE A 47 6.67 -2.76 -0.19
C PHE A 47 8.05 -3.37 -0.34
N ILE A 48 8.37 -3.89 -1.54
CA ILE A 48 9.73 -4.16 -1.97
C ILE A 48 10.04 -3.20 -3.11
N LEU A 49 10.98 -2.30 -2.85
CA LEU A 49 11.40 -1.24 -3.75
C LEU A 49 12.77 -1.60 -4.30
N LYS A 50 12.90 -1.82 -5.62
CA LYS A 50 14.20 -2.03 -6.26
C LYS A 50 14.68 -0.72 -6.87
N MET A 51 15.86 -0.28 -6.49
CA MET A 51 16.49 0.92 -7.03
C MET A 51 17.28 0.63 -8.31
N ASP A 52 17.41 1.64 -9.16
CA ASP A 52 18.37 1.64 -10.27
C ASP A 52 19.82 1.60 -9.77
N GLU A 53 20.77 1.41 -10.69
CA GLU A 53 22.20 1.25 -10.35
C GLU A 53 22.76 2.42 -9.53
N ASP A 54 22.31 3.65 -9.81
CA ASP A 54 22.74 4.87 -9.13
C ASP A 54 21.93 5.16 -7.84
N GLY A 55 20.90 4.37 -7.54
CA GLY A 55 20.07 4.53 -6.35
C GLY A 55 19.15 5.75 -6.37
N LYS A 56 18.85 6.33 -7.54
CA LYS A 56 18.08 7.58 -7.69
C LYS A 56 16.63 7.34 -8.09
N ASN A 57 16.36 6.25 -8.78
CA ASN A 57 15.02 5.91 -9.26
C ASN A 57 14.64 4.50 -8.84
N LEU A 58 13.34 4.22 -8.90
CA LEU A 58 12.79 2.88 -8.73
C LEU A 58 12.71 2.18 -10.09
N GLU A 59 13.31 1.00 -10.19
CA GLU A 59 13.14 0.09 -11.34
C GLU A 59 11.92 -0.83 -11.16
N GLU A 60 11.61 -1.19 -9.92
CA GLU A 60 10.54 -2.14 -9.58
C GLU A 60 9.87 -1.74 -8.25
N ILE A 61 8.55 -1.88 -8.23
CA ILE A 61 7.73 -1.75 -7.02
C ILE A 61 6.91 -3.03 -6.92
N VAL A 62 7.13 -3.81 -5.88
CA VAL A 62 6.25 -4.92 -5.48
C VAL A 62 5.50 -4.50 -4.25
N GLU A 63 4.18 -4.63 -4.30
CA GLU A 63 3.28 -4.31 -3.20
C GLU A 63 2.56 -5.59 -2.77
N VAL A 64 2.63 -5.90 -1.47
CA VAL A 64 1.87 -6.98 -0.84
C VAL A 64 0.81 -6.35 0.04
N LEU A 65 -0.43 -6.65 -0.30
CA LEU A 65 -1.63 -6.06 0.28
C LEU A 65 -2.32 -7.08 1.18
N ASP A 66 -2.90 -6.63 2.29
CA ASP A 66 -3.97 -7.40 2.92
C ASP A 66 -5.21 -7.40 2.01
N THR A 67 -5.31 -8.49 1.24
CA THR A 67 -6.39 -8.68 0.27
C THR A 67 -7.76 -8.80 0.92
N GLU A 68 -7.87 -9.30 2.15
CA GLU A 68 -9.17 -9.44 2.81
C GLU A 68 -9.79 -8.08 3.08
N THR A 69 -8.99 -7.15 3.64
CA THR A 69 -9.43 -5.78 3.91
C THR A 69 -9.86 -5.06 2.63
N ILE A 70 -9.09 -5.18 1.54
CA ILE A 70 -9.44 -4.57 0.26
C ILE A 70 -10.71 -5.19 -0.33
N ILE A 71 -10.83 -6.52 -0.34
CA ILE A 71 -12.01 -7.21 -0.87
C ILE A 71 -13.27 -6.79 -0.10
N ASN A 72 -13.17 -6.67 1.23
CA ASN A 72 -14.30 -6.24 2.05
C ASN A 72 -14.74 -4.81 1.70
N ILE A 73 -13.82 -3.87 1.52
CA ILE A 73 -14.17 -2.51 1.08
C ILE A 73 -14.83 -2.51 -0.30
N LEU A 74 -14.25 -3.23 -1.26
CA LEU A 74 -14.79 -3.27 -2.61
C LEU A 74 -16.19 -3.91 -2.66
N ARG A 75 -16.43 -4.94 -1.85
CA ARG A 75 -17.76 -5.57 -1.74
C ARG A 75 -18.80 -4.61 -1.18
N HIS A 76 -18.51 -3.94 -0.06
CA HIS A 76 -19.42 -2.95 0.53
C HIS A 76 -19.67 -1.77 -0.42
N TYR A 77 -18.64 -1.36 -1.17
CA TYR A 77 -18.79 -0.34 -2.20
C TYR A 77 -19.77 -0.78 -3.30
N GLN A 78 -19.64 -2.02 -3.81
CA GLN A 78 -20.53 -2.56 -4.84
C GLN A 78 -21.97 -2.74 -4.36
N GLU A 79 -22.19 -3.09 -3.09
CA GLU A 79 -23.52 -3.18 -2.49
C GLU A 79 -24.22 -1.82 -2.41
N GLN A 80 -23.48 -0.73 -2.15
CA GLN A 80 -24.03 0.63 -2.07
C GLN A 80 -24.10 1.33 -3.43
N TYR A 81 -23.23 0.97 -4.36
CA TYR A 81 -23.12 1.58 -5.69
C TYR A 81 -23.07 0.47 -6.77
N PRO A 82 -24.18 -0.27 -6.98
CA PRO A 82 -24.25 -1.29 -8.01
C PRO A 82 -23.99 -0.68 -9.39
N LEU A 83 -23.28 -1.42 -10.24
CA LEU A 83 -23.15 -1.07 -11.65
C LEU A 83 -24.48 -1.42 -12.33
N ASP A 84 -25.12 -0.43 -12.95
CA ASP A 84 -26.33 -0.62 -13.78
C ASP A 84 -26.07 -1.59 -14.95
#